data_AF-K1RL87-F1
#
_entry.id   AF-K1RL87-F1
#
_cell.length_a   1.000
_cell.length_b   1.000
_cell.length_c   1.000
_cell.angle_alpha   90.00
_cell.angle_beta   90.00
_cell.angle_gamma   90.00
#
_symmetry.space_group_name_H-M   'P 1'
#
loop_
_entity.id
_entity.type
_entity.pdbx_description
1 polymer ?
#
loop_
_entity_poly.entity_id
_entity_poly.type
_entity_poly.pdbx_seq_one_letter_code
_entity_poly.pdbx_strand_id
1 'polypeptide(L)'
;MFAVWMFGRILEQVWGPKRFLFYYLVCGIGAGIIQEVVQYIHYETVLSAYDSVNTGMAIIPMEEYLNMMTTVGASGAVYAILLAFGMLFPNQQMFIFPLPVPIKAKYFVIGYALIELYAGFANSAGDNVAHFAHLGGMVFGFYPDYVLEKKEQRKWLLL
;
A
#
# COMPACT_ATOMS: atom_id res chain seq x y z
N MET A 1 -0.60 9.58 7.16
CA MET A 1 0.37 10.70 7.04
C MET A 1 1.64 10.51 7.86
N PHE A 2 1.57 10.01 9.10
CA PHE A 2 2.76 9.74 9.94
C PHE A 2 3.84 8.89 9.24
N ALA A 3 3.47 7.78 8.59
CA ALA A 3 4.42 6.92 7.87
C ALA A 3 5.13 7.64 6.72
N VAL A 4 4.46 8.54 5.99
CA VAL A 4 5.09 9.38 4.94
C VAL A 4 6.12 10.30 5.56
N TRP A 5 5.78 10.97 6.66
CA TRP A 5 6.72 11.86 7.35
C TRP A 5 7.94 11.12 7.93
N MET A 6 7.73 9.90 8.46
CA MET A 6 8.78 9.13 9.10
C MET A 6 9.70 8.44 8.08
N PHE A 7 9.13 7.66 7.17
CA PHE A 7 9.90 6.86 6.21
C PHE A 7 10.15 7.62 4.90
N GLY A 8 9.16 8.40 4.44
CA GLY A 8 9.26 9.16 3.21
C GLY A 8 10.37 10.20 3.24
N ARG A 9 10.60 10.89 4.37
CA ARG A 9 11.75 11.81 4.51
C ARG A 9 13.10 11.13 4.31
N ILE A 10 13.25 9.89 4.78
CA ILE A 10 14.49 9.13 4.60
C ILE A 10 14.67 8.77 3.11
N LEU A 11 13.60 8.32 2.45
CA LEU A 11 13.63 8.02 1.01
C LEU A 11 13.89 9.26 0.16
N GLU A 12 13.27 10.40 0.51
CA GLU A 12 13.47 11.68 -0.14
C GLU A 12 14.92 12.17 -0.02
N GLN A 13 15.58 11.95 1.12
CA GLN A 13 17.01 12.26 1.29
C GLN A 13 17.91 11.39 0.43
N VAL A 14 17.54 10.11 0.22
CA VAL A 14 18.31 9.18 -0.61
C VAL A 14 18.16 9.50 -2.09
N TRP A 15 16.93 9.71 -2.57
CA TRP A 15 16.64 9.85 -4.00
C TRP A 15 16.50 11.29 -4.50
N GLY A 16 16.33 12.24 -3.58
CA GLY A 16 15.95 13.61 -3.87
C GLY A 16 14.43 13.81 -4.06
N PRO A 17 13.95 15.05 -3.91
CA PRO A 17 12.51 15.39 -3.87
C PRO A 17 11.75 15.04 -5.15
N LYS A 18 12.35 15.29 -6.33
CA LYS A 18 11.69 15.04 -7.62
C LYS A 18 11.40 13.55 -7.84
N ARG A 19 12.39 12.71 -7.54
CA ARG A 19 12.28 11.24 -7.68
C ARG A 19 11.30 10.67 -6.67
N PHE A 20 11.37 11.13 -5.41
CA PHE A 20 10.43 10.73 -4.37
C PHE A 20 8.99 11.09 -4.72
N LEU A 21 8.73 12.33 -5.17
CA LEU A 21 7.39 12.75 -5.57
C LEU A 21 6.86 11.92 -6.74
N PHE A 22 7.68 11.69 -7.77
CA PHE A 22 7.28 10.84 -8.90
C PHE A 22 6.96 9.42 -8.45
N TYR A 23 7.83 8.81 -7.63
CA TYR A 23 7.59 7.48 -7.05
C TYR A 23 6.26 7.43 -6.28
N TYR A 24 6.03 8.41 -5.40
CA TYR A 24 4.79 8.49 -4.61
C TYR A 24 3.54 8.57 -5.49
N LEU A 25 3.55 9.42 -6.52
CA LEU A 25 2.41 9.58 -7.43
C LEU A 25 2.16 8.34 -8.27
N VAL A 26 3.21 7.76 -8.87
CA VAL A 26 3.09 6.54 -9.69
C VAL A 26 2.57 5.37 -8.86
N CYS A 27 3.09 5.17 -7.66
CA CYS A 27 2.62 4.10 -6.79
C CYS A 27 1.19 4.34 -6.30
N GLY A 28 0.80 5.59 -6.06
CA GLY A 28 -0.57 5.94 -5.70
C GLY A 28 -1.57 5.67 -6.83
N ILE A 29 -1.21 6.04 -8.07
CA ILE A 29 -2.03 5.74 -9.26
C ILE A 29 -2.11 4.23 -9.48
N GLY A 30 -0.98 3.52 -9.40
CA GLY A 30 -0.92 2.06 -9.56
C GLY A 30 -1.75 1.31 -8.50
N ALA A 31 -1.74 1.80 -7.26
CA ALA A 31 -2.60 1.30 -6.19
C ALA A 31 -4.09 1.45 -6.53
N GLY A 32 -4.49 2.63 -7.01
CA GLY A 32 -5.86 2.90 -7.45
C GLY A 32 -6.29 1.99 -8.60
N ILE A 33 -5.43 1.81 -9.61
CA ILE A 33 -5.70 0.93 -10.75
C ILE A 33 -5.91 -0.51 -10.29
N ILE A 34 -5.05 -1.04 -9.41
CA ILE A 34 -5.19 -2.42 -8.92
C ILE A 34 -6.49 -2.60 -8.13
N GLN A 35 -6.84 -1.64 -7.27
CA GLN A 35 -8.09 -1.70 -6.53
C GLN A 35 -9.31 -1.67 -7.47
N GLU A 36 -9.30 -0.77 -8.46
CA GLU A 36 -10.39 -0.65 -9.43
C GLU A 36 -10.55 -1.95 -10.24
N VAL A 37 -9.44 -2.56 -10.67
CA VAL A 37 -9.46 -3.85 -11.38
C VAL A 37 -10.06 -4.95 -10.50
N VAL A 38 -9.71 -5.01 -9.22
CA VAL A 38 -10.28 -6.00 -8.29
C VAL A 38 -11.78 -5.77 -8.10
N GLN A 39 -12.20 -4.52 -7.94
CA GLN A 39 -13.61 -4.16 -7.81
C GLN A 39 -14.40 -4.52 -9.08
N TYR A 40 -13.83 -4.25 -10.26
CA TYR A 40 -14.40 -4.63 -11.54
C TYR A 40 -14.55 -6.15 -11.69
N ILE A 41 -13.52 -6.93 -11.34
CA ILE A 41 -13.60 -8.40 -11.37
C ILE A 41 -14.69 -8.91 -10.43
N HIS A 42 -14.80 -8.34 -9.22
CA HIS A 42 -15.85 -8.71 -8.28
C HIS A 42 -17.25 -8.40 -8.82
N TYR A 43 -17.41 -7.23 -9.45
CA TYR A 43 -18.65 -6.87 -10.11
C TYR A 43 -19.04 -7.89 -11.19
N GLU A 44 -18.15 -8.15 -12.15
CA GLU A 44 -18.42 -9.05 -13.29
C GLU A 44 -18.72 -10.49 -12.84
N THR A 45 -17.99 -10.99 -11.83
CA THR A 45 -18.07 -12.40 -11.42
C THR A 45 -19.17 -12.70 -10.40
N VAL A 46 -19.58 -11.72 -9.60
CA VAL A 46 -20.52 -11.92 -8.49
C VAL A 46 -21.73 -11.01 -8.60
N LEU A 47 -21.53 -9.69 -8.71
CA LEU A 47 -22.61 -8.72 -8.55
C LEU A 47 -23.46 -8.56 -9.82
N SER A 48 -22.91 -8.80 -11.00
CA SER A 48 -23.58 -8.63 -12.30
C SER A 48 -24.86 -9.44 -12.45
N ALA A 49 -25.03 -10.50 -11.65
CA ALA A 49 -26.21 -11.36 -11.64
C ALA A 49 -27.38 -10.83 -10.80
N TYR A 50 -27.22 -9.70 -10.08
CA TYR A 50 -28.20 -9.19 -9.12
C TYR A 50 -28.62 -7.75 -9.43
N ASP A 51 -29.92 -7.46 -9.35
CA ASP A 51 -30.46 -6.10 -9.55
C ASP A 51 -30.43 -5.23 -8.27
N SER A 52 -30.27 -5.86 -7.10
CA SER A 52 -30.26 -5.19 -5.80
C SER A 52 -29.41 -5.95 -4.78
N VAL A 53 -28.89 -5.24 -3.77
CA VAL A 53 -28.04 -5.79 -2.71
C VAL A 53 -28.68 -5.55 -1.34
N ASN A 54 -28.72 -6.58 -0.50
CA ASN A 54 -29.14 -6.45 0.90
C ASN A 54 -27.93 -6.15 1.78
N THR A 55 -27.86 -4.94 2.33
CA THR A 55 -26.74 -4.46 3.17
C THR A 55 -26.88 -4.84 4.65
N GLY A 56 -27.96 -5.56 5.02
CA GLY A 56 -28.36 -5.82 6.40
C GLY A 56 -29.17 -4.70 7.04
N MET A 57 -29.14 -3.48 6.49
CA MET A 57 -29.98 -2.35 6.92
C MET A 57 -31.12 -2.06 5.94
N ALA A 58 -30.84 -2.17 4.64
CA ALA A 58 -31.80 -1.93 3.58
C ALA A 58 -31.44 -2.76 2.34
N ILE A 59 -32.42 -2.96 1.47
CA ILE A 59 -32.22 -3.48 0.12
C ILE A 59 -32.12 -2.25 -0.79
N ILE A 60 -30.96 -2.07 -1.40
CA ILE A 60 -30.68 -0.93 -2.29
C ILE A 60 -30.47 -1.41 -3.73
N PRO A 61 -30.85 -0.60 -4.73
CA PRO A 61 -30.62 -0.94 -6.14
C PRO A 61 -29.11 -1.04 -6.42
N MET A 62 -28.74 -1.87 -7.40
CA MET A 62 -27.32 -2.11 -7.73
C MET A 62 -26.59 -0.81 -8.11
N GLU A 63 -27.25 0.12 -8.81
CA GLU A 63 -26.67 1.42 -9.15
C GLU A 63 -26.21 2.22 -7.91
N GLU A 64 -27.01 2.21 -6.85
CA GLU A 64 -26.66 2.89 -5.59
C GLU A 64 -25.51 2.15 -4.91
N TYR A 65 -25.53 0.81 -4.88
CA TYR A 65 -24.45 0.01 -4.31
C TYR A 65 -23.10 0.24 -5.01
N LEU A 66 -23.08 0.32 -6.34
CA LEU A 66 -21.85 0.58 -7.11
C LEU A 66 -21.25 1.95 -6.79
N ASN A 67 -22.08 2.98 -6.58
CA ASN A 67 -21.61 4.30 -6.14
C ASN A 67 -21.02 4.28 -4.72
N MET A 68 -21.34 3.27 -3.90
CA MET A 68 -20.74 3.07 -2.59
C MET A 68 -19.37 2.35 -2.66
N MET A 69 -19.03 1.71 -3.77
CA MET A 69 -17.73 1.05 -3.96
C MET A 69 -16.58 2.04 -4.26
N THR A 70 -16.74 3.32 -3.92
CA THR A 70 -15.72 4.34 -4.15
C THR A 70 -14.50 4.14 -3.25
N THR A 71 -13.32 4.08 -3.86
CA THR A 71 -12.04 4.01 -3.13
C THR A 71 -11.41 5.39 -3.03
N VAL A 72 -11.06 5.82 -1.82
CA VAL A 72 -10.38 7.12 -1.60
C VAL A 72 -9.25 6.96 -0.60
N GLY A 73 -8.05 7.43 -0.94
CA GLY A 73 -6.94 7.47 0.01
C GLY A 73 -5.57 7.49 -0.63
N ALA A 74 -4.60 8.03 0.10
CA ALA A 74 -3.19 8.05 -0.30
C ALA A 74 -2.40 6.82 0.20
N SER A 75 -3.06 5.93 0.97
CA SER A 75 -2.42 4.85 1.72
C SER A 75 -1.71 3.83 0.83
N GLY A 76 -2.18 3.58 -0.40
CA GLY A 76 -1.46 2.72 -1.36
C GLY A 76 -0.02 3.19 -1.61
N ALA A 77 0.17 4.50 -1.85
CA ALA A 77 1.50 5.09 -1.99
C ALA A 77 2.32 5.02 -0.68
N VAL A 78 1.66 5.06 0.49
CA VAL A 78 2.32 4.88 1.78
C VAL A 78 2.85 3.46 1.94
N TYR A 79 2.09 2.44 1.52
CA TYR A 79 2.55 1.05 1.53
C TYR A 79 3.72 0.83 0.56
N ALA A 80 3.74 1.55 -0.57
CA ALA A 80 4.89 1.60 -1.47
C ALA A 80 6.13 2.22 -0.79
N ILE A 81 5.97 3.29 -0.01
CA ILE A 81 7.05 3.89 0.81
C ILE A 81 7.57 2.88 1.84
N LEU A 82 6.67 2.17 2.53
CA LEU A 82 7.05 1.14 3.50
C LEU A 82 7.88 0.04 2.84
N LEU A 83 7.43 -0.45 1.68
CA LEU A 83 8.18 -1.44 0.90
C LEU A 83 9.57 -0.93 0.54
N ALA A 84 9.67 0.24 -0.09
CA ALA A 84 10.96 0.83 -0.47
C ALA A 84 11.91 0.99 0.72
N PHE A 85 11.39 1.45 1.86
CA PHE A 85 12.18 1.56 3.08
C PHE A 85 12.67 0.19 3.56
N GLY A 86 11.82 -0.83 3.58
CA GLY A 86 12.20 -2.19 3.95
C GLY A 86 13.21 -2.84 3.00
N MET A 87 13.20 -2.45 1.72
CA MET A 87 14.14 -2.94 0.72
C MET A 87 15.50 -2.23 0.80
N LEU A 88 15.52 -0.92 1.00
CA LEU A 88 16.75 -0.14 1.12
C LEU A 88 17.44 -0.31 2.48
N PHE A 89 16.66 -0.39 3.55
CA PHE A 89 17.13 -0.46 4.92
C PHE A 89 16.67 -1.73 5.66
N PRO A 90 16.87 -2.95 5.10
CA PRO A 90 16.24 -4.17 5.58
C PRO A 90 16.65 -4.60 7.00
N ASN A 91 17.81 -4.14 7.48
CA ASN A 91 18.31 -4.44 8.82
C ASN A 91 18.10 -3.29 9.81
N GLN A 92 17.49 -2.17 9.39
CA GLN A 92 17.21 -1.06 10.28
C GLN A 92 16.26 -1.51 11.38
N GLN A 93 16.64 -1.25 12.62
CA GLN A 93 15.86 -1.60 13.80
C GLN A 93 14.81 -0.53 14.07
N MET A 94 13.55 -0.96 14.19
CA MET A 94 12.41 -0.08 14.42
C MET A 94 11.74 -0.47 15.73
N PHE A 95 11.53 0.52 16.60
CA PHE A 95 10.75 0.34 17.81
C PHE A 95 9.28 0.64 17.49
N ILE A 96 8.40 -0.35 17.68
CA ILE A 96 6.98 -0.23 17.39
C ILE A 96 6.25 -0.33 18.71
N PHE A 97 5.76 0.80 19.22
CA PHE A 97 4.96 0.78 20.43
C PHE A 97 3.68 -0.04 20.22
N PRO A 98 3.30 -0.97 21.12
CA PRO A 98 3.85 -1.22 22.46
C PRO A 98 4.88 -2.36 22.57
N LEU A 99 5.39 -2.89 21.46
CA LEU A 99 6.35 -4.01 21.47
C LEU A 99 7.69 -3.57 22.08
N PRO A 100 8.19 -4.24 23.14
CA PRO A 100 9.42 -3.84 23.84
C PRO A 100 10.70 -4.23 23.09
N VAL A 101 10.60 -4.97 21.98
CA VAL A 101 11.74 -5.44 21.20
C VAL A 101 11.78 -4.77 19.83
N PRO A 102 12.93 -4.25 19.39
CA PRO A 102 13.06 -3.66 18.07
C PRO A 102 12.94 -4.73 16.98
N ILE A 103 12.17 -4.45 15.94
CA ILE A 103 11.96 -5.34 14.79
C ILE A 103 12.71 -4.78 13.58
N LYS A 104 13.35 -5.65 12.79
CA LYS A 104 14.01 -5.24 11.55
C LYS A 104 12.96 -4.85 10.50
N ALA A 105 13.23 -3.78 9.75
CA ALA A 105 12.32 -3.24 8.73
C ALA A 105 11.78 -4.29 7.75
N LYS A 106 12.61 -5.24 7.28
CA LYS A 106 12.15 -6.31 6.38
C LYS A 106 11.01 -7.16 6.95
N TYR A 107 11.09 -7.52 8.24
CA TYR A 107 10.07 -8.36 8.87
C TYR A 107 8.79 -7.57 9.10
N PHE A 108 8.92 -6.29 9.46
CA PHE A 108 7.78 -5.39 9.57
C PHE A 108 7.02 -5.28 8.25
N VAL A 109 7.72 -4.99 7.15
CA VAL A 109 7.11 -4.83 5.82
C VAL A 109 6.47 -6.13 5.33
N ILE A 110 7.15 -7.27 5.49
CA ILE A 110 6.59 -8.58 5.14
C ILE A 110 5.33 -8.86 5.97
N GLY A 111 5.37 -8.59 7.27
CA GLY A 111 4.22 -8.77 8.16
C GLY A 111 3.01 -7.96 7.71
N TYR A 112 3.19 -6.67 7.41
CA TYR A 112 2.12 -5.82 6.89
C TYR A 112 1.60 -6.33 5.54
N ALA A 113 2.47 -6.70 4.60
CA ALA A 113 2.04 -7.25 3.31
C ALA A 113 1.19 -8.53 3.48
N LEU A 114 1.56 -9.42 4.40
CA LEU A 114 0.79 -10.64 4.68
C LEU A 114 -0.55 -10.34 5.35
N ILE A 115 -0.61 -9.37 6.26
CA ILE A 115 -1.86 -8.92 6.90
C ILE A 115 -2.82 -8.36 5.85
N GLU A 116 -2.34 -7.47 4.98
CA GLU A 116 -3.13 -6.91 3.89
C GLU A 116 -3.64 -7.98 2.92
N LEU A 117 -2.78 -8.94 2.56
CA LEU A 117 -3.16 -10.05 1.70
C LEU A 117 -4.26 -10.89 2.33
N TYR A 118 -4.11 -11.26 3.60
CA TYR A 118 -5.13 -12.01 4.32
C TYR A 118 -6.44 -11.22 4.41
N ALA A 119 -6.38 -9.95 4.83
CA ALA A 119 -7.55 -9.12 5.03
C ALA A 119 -8.32 -8.87 3.73
N GLY A 120 -7.60 -8.64 2.61
CA GLY A 120 -8.21 -8.51 1.28
C GLY A 120 -9.03 -9.72 0.84
N PHE A 121 -8.66 -10.94 1.27
CA PHE A 121 -9.46 -12.15 0.99
C PHE A 121 -10.48 -12.50 2.06
N ALA A 122 -10.30 -12.03 3.30
CA ALA A 122 -11.16 -12.36 4.42
C ALA A 122 -12.59 -11.79 4.27
N ASN A 123 -12.79 -10.74 3.44
CA ASN A 123 -14.09 -10.14 3.12
C ASN A 123 -14.98 -9.95 4.36
N SER A 124 -14.43 -9.32 5.39
CA SER A 124 -15.12 -9.17 6.68
C SER A 124 -16.22 -8.11 6.61
N ALA A 125 -17.41 -8.43 7.11
CA ALA A 125 -18.49 -7.47 7.20
C ALA A 125 -18.09 -6.26 8.07
N GLY A 126 -18.14 -5.05 7.52
CA GLY A 126 -17.74 -3.81 8.19
C GLY A 126 -16.29 -3.39 7.96
N ASP A 127 -15.50 -4.17 7.21
CA ASP A 127 -14.20 -3.74 6.73
C ASP A 127 -14.36 -2.71 5.60
N ASN A 128 -13.74 -1.54 5.77
CA ASN A 128 -13.81 -0.41 4.84
C ASN A 128 -12.41 -0.05 4.31
N VAL A 129 -11.45 -0.98 4.40
CA VAL A 129 -10.08 -0.76 3.98
C VAL A 129 -9.86 -1.35 2.58
N ALA A 130 -9.31 -0.54 1.67
CA ALA A 130 -8.93 -0.97 0.34
C ALA A 130 -7.61 -1.77 0.35
N HIS A 131 -7.65 -2.99 0.87
CA HIS A 131 -6.48 -3.85 1.06
C HIS A 131 -5.70 -4.13 -0.24
N PHE A 132 -6.41 -4.33 -1.35
CA PHE A 132 -5.75 -4.54 -2.65
C PHE A 132 -5.10 -3.26 -3.19
N ALA A 133 -5.57 -2.07 -2.80
CA ALA A 133 -4.85 -0.82 -3.07
C ALA A 133 -3.50 -0.78 -2.36
N HIS A 134 -3.43 -1.22 -1.10
CA HIS A 134 -2.17 -1.28 -0.35
C HIS A 134 -1.16 -2.24 -0.98
N LEU A 135 -1.61 -3.45 -1.31
CA LEU A 135 -0.79 -4.44 -2.03
C LEU A 135 -0.40 -3.95 -3.42
N GLY A 136 -1.32 -3.29 -4.12
CA GLY A 136 -1.06 -2.72 -5.43
C GLY A 136 0.01 -1.63 -5.40
N GLY A 137 -0.03 -0.77 -4.38
CA GLY A 137 1.02 0.21 -4.13
C GLY A 137 2.38 -0.46 -3.89
N MET A 138 2.42 -1.56 -3.13
CA MET A 138 3.65 -2.36 -2.96
C MET A 138 4.14 -2.96 -4.29
N VAL A 139 3.26 -3.53 -5.10
CA VAL A 139 3.62 -4.11 -6.40
C VAL A 139 4.21 -3.06 -7.34
N PHE A 140 3.56 -1.89 -7.48
CA PHE A 140 4.07 -0.80 -8.30
C PHE A 140 5.34 -0.16 -7.71
N GLY A 141 5.48 -0.18 -6.38
CA GLY A 141 6.66 0.29 -5.66
C GLY A 141 7.88 -0.63 -5.77
N PHE A 142 7.72 -1.87 -6.23
CA PHE A 142 8.80 -2.83 -6.42
C PHE A 142 9.66 -2.52 -7.67
N TYR A 143 9.94 -1.26 -7.94
CA TYR A 143 10.73 -0.87 -9.12
C TYR A 143 12.24 -0.84 -8.81
N PRO A 144 13.07 -1.66 -9.50
CA PRO A 144 14.48 -1.84 -9.16
C PRO A 144 15.31 -0.56 -9.17
N ASP A 145 15.04 0.41 -10.06
CA ASP A 145 15.88 1.62 -10.15
C ASP A 145 15.83 2.48 -8.89
N TYR A 146 14.73 2.46 -8.14
CA TYR A 146 14.62 3.14 -6.84
C TYR A 146 15.29 2.33 -5.71
N VAL A 147 15.38 1.00 -5.86
CA VAL A 147 15.97 0.09 -4.87
C VAL A 147 17.49 0.00 -4.99
N LEU A 148 18.03 0.21 -6.19
CA LEU A 148 19.40 -0.16 -6.57
C LEU A 148 20.41 1.01 -6.58
N GLU A 149 20.09 2.18 -6.03
CA GLU A 149 21.06 3.28 -5.89
C GLU A 149 22.14 2.95 -4.84
N LYS A 150 22.98 1.97 -5.15
CA LYS A 150 23.98 1.36 -4.26
C LYS A 150 25.40 1.40 -4.79
N LYS A 151 25.68 2.08 -5.91
CA LYS A 151 27.05 2.17 -6.43
C LYS A 151 27.82 3.43 -6.09
N GLU A 152 27.17 4.52 -5.67
CA GLU A 152 27.89 5.80 -5.49
C GLU A 152 27.97 6.31 -4.04
N GLN A 153 26.99 6.01 -3.18
CA GLN A 153 27.01 6.52 -1.79
C GLN A 153 27.91 5.75 -0.81
N ARG A 154 28.39 4.54 -1.15
CA ARG A 154 29.38 3.82 -0.32
C ARG A 154 30.75 4.50 -0.25
N LYS A 155 31.05 5.44 -1.17
CA LYS A 155 32.32 6.19 -1.16
C LYS A 155 32.39 7.30 -0.10
N TRP A 156 31.24 7.81 0.37
CA TRP A 156 31.20 8.95 1.30
C TRP A 156 31.10 8.55 2.77
N LEU A 157 30.74 7.29 3.07
CA LEU A 157 30.66 6.75 4.44
C LEU A 157 31.96 6.06 4.89
N LEU A 158 32.98 6.08 4.03
CA LEU A 158 34.31 5.47 4.27
C LEU A 158 35.45 6.52 4.17
N LEU A 159 35.10 7.81 4.10
CA LEU A 159 35.98 8.96 4.25
C LEU A 159 35.55 9.75 5.48
#